data_AF-A0A9W7KY54-F1
#
_entry.id   AF-A0A9W7KY54-F1
#
_cell.length_a   1.000
_cell.length_b   1.000
_cell.length_c   1.000
_cell.angle_alpha   90.00
_cell.angle_beta   90.00
_cell.angle_gamma   90.00
#
_symmetry.space_group_name_H-M   'P 1'
#
loop_
_entity.id
_entity.type
_entity.pdbx_description
1 polymer ?
#
loop_
_entity_poly.entity_id
_entity_poly.type
_entity_poly.pdbx_seq_one_letter_code
_entity_poly.pdbx_strand_id
1 'polypeptide(L)'
;MDVSAVSLFAELLLLDTYAKKAEEKDVKIREVWNNLDGTRGLQYTVSVALPGGFQDKEFESWLTREKTIGREGRRTFIIAIAPLETYKGTHHEVSGADKMVKGTSTGVYIIKELTENTCEWTWAQQIDFKISLTANMLDFFAKQNLAWADELQEKFRRNGKEVDGERVAALAGKMIDWRGEKLMED
;
A
#
# COMPACT_ATOMS: atom_id res chain seq x y z
N MET A 1 9.12 21.65 5.99
CA MET A 1 9.17 20.65 4.89
C MET A 1 7.75 20.14 4.75
N ASP A 2 7.02 20.63 3.75
CA ASP A 2 5.83 19.96 3.23
C ASP A 2 6.34 19.00 2.14
N VAL A 3 5.81 17.78 2.21
CA VAL A 3 6.42 16.52 1.76
C VAL A 3 5.32 15.63 1.20
N SER A 4 4.25 16.21 0.64
CA SER A 4 3.01 15.49 0.31
C SER A 4 3.22 14.18 -0.44
N ALA A 5 4.17 14.12 -1.39
CA ALA A 5 4.56 12.86 -2.05
C ALA A 5 5.25 11.85 -1.12
N VAL A 6 6.20 12.29 -0.30
CA VAL A 6 6.88 11.45 0.70
C VAL A 6 5.91 11.01 1.79
N SER A 7 4.97 11.86 2.21
CA SER A 7 3.92 11.54 3.19
C SER A 7 2.92 10.55 2.63
N LEU A 8 2.48 10.71 1.38
CA LEU A 8 1.60 9.76 0.70
C LEU A 8 2.31 8.42 0.48
N PHE A 9 3.57 8.46 0.06
CA PHE A 9 4.41 7.28 -0.11
C PHE A 9 4.64 6.55 1.23
N ALA A 10 4.91 7.31 2.30
CA ALA A 10 5.00 6.76 3.64
C ALA A 10 3.67 6.11 4.02
N GLU A 11 2.53 6.77 3.88
CA GLU A 11 1.20 6.21 4.22
C GLU A 11 0.89 4.90 3.45
N LEU A 12 1.14 4.86 2.14
CA LEU A 12 0.97 3.63 1.36
C LEU A 12 1.93 2.51 1.80
N LEU A 13 3.13 2.83 2.29
CA LEU A 13 4.06 1.86 2.88
C LEU A 13 3.76 1.56 4.36
N LEU A 14 3.07 2.45 5.06
CA LEU A 14 2.65 2.37 6.45
C LEU A 14 1.36 1.57 6.60
N LEU A 15 0.89 0.87 5.55
CA LEU A 15 -0.13 -0.19 5.67
C LEU A 15 0.18 -1.16 6.82
N ASP A 16 1.45 -1.34 7.19
CA ASP A 16 1.92 -2.05 8.40
C ASP A 16 1.51 -1.38 9.75
N THR A 17 1.45 -0.05 9.82
CA THR A 17 1.04 0.70 11.03
C THR A 17 -0.48 0.69 11.21
N TYR A 18 -1.22 0.66 10.09
CA TYR A 18 -2.67 0.52 10.09
C TYR A 18 -3.12 -0.94 10.15
N ALA A 19 -2.28 -1.94 9.87
CA ALA A 19 -2.59 -3.34 10.17
C ALA A 19 -2.94 -3.57 11.66
N LYS A 20 -2.49 -2.67 12.56
CA LYS A 20 -2.88 -2.66 13.98
C LYS A 20 -4.17 -1.89 14.30
N LYS A 21 -4.79 -1.19 13.34
CA LYS A 21 -5.99 -0.34 13.57
C LYS A 21 -7.10 -0.42 12.50
N ALA A 22 -6.83 -1.00 11.33
CA ALA A 22 -7.80 -1.15 10.25
C ALA A 22 -8.43 -2.55 10.33
N GLU A 23 -9.39 -2.70 11.25
CA GLU A 23 -10.57 -3.50 10.93
C GLU A 23 -11.44 -2.67 9.97
N GLU A 24 -10.95 -2.41 8.76
CA GLU A 24 -11.88 -2.06 7.68
C GLU A 24 -12.74 -3.29 7.44
N LYS A 25 -14.06 -3.11 7.38
CA LYS A 25 -15.01 -4.24 7.36
C LYS A 25 -14.74 -5.24 6.23
N ASP A 26 -14.17 -4.75 5.13
CA ASP A 26 -14.08 -5.48 3.87
C ASP A 26 -12.64 -5.85 3.46
N VAL A 27 -11.60 -5.34 4.12
CA VAL A 27 -10.20 -5.75 3.90
C VAL A 27 -9.48 -5.95 5.23
N LYS A 28 -8.88 -7.12 5.41
CA LYS A 28 -8.17 -7.51 6.63
C LYS A 28 -6.72 -7.82 6.30
N ILE A 29 -5.80 -7.02 6.83
CA ILE A 29 -4.37 -7.32 6.78
C ILE A 29 -4.10 -8.47 7.75
N ARG A 30 -3.51 -9.55 7.24
CA ARG A 30 -3.14 -10.71 8.05
C ARG A 30 -1.75 -10.54 8.63
N GLU A 31 -0.78 -10.42 7.75
CA GLU A 31 0.64 -10.38 8.12
C GLU A 31 1.44 -9.59 7.08
N VAL A 32 2.52 -8.98 7.55
CA VAL A 32 3.46 -8.22 6.73
C VAL A 32 4.89 -8.57 7.15
N TRP A 33 5.72 -8.98 6.19
CA TRP A 33 7.15 -9.20 6.39
C TRP A 33 7.94 -8.22 5.56
N ASN A 34 8.80 -7.45 6.21
CA ASN A 34 9.67 -6.47 5.56
C ASN A 34 11.06 -7.05 5.31
N ASN A 35 11.80 -6.43 4.39
CA ASN A 35 13.18 -6.76 4.09
C ASN A 35 13.40 -8.23 3.70
N LEU A 36 12.49 -8.78 2.87
CA LEU A 36 12.59 -10.18 2.41
C LEU A 36 13.97 -10.43 1.80
N ASP A 37 14.70 -11.38 2.36
CA ASP A 37 16.07 -11.74 1.96
C ASP A 37 17.04 -10.54 1.87
N GLY A 38 16.86 -9.54 2.74
CA GLY A 38 17.67 -8.31 2.74
C GLY A 38 17.39 -7.38 1.55
N THR A 39 16.33 -7.65 0.77
CA THR A 39 15.89 -6.78 -0.33
C THR A 39 15.01 -5.64 0.19
N ARG A 40 14.68 -4.66 -0.66
CA ARG A 40 13.67 -3.63 -0.37
C ARG A 40 12.23 -4.14 -0.57
N GLY A 41 12.06 -5.46 -0.70
CA GLY A 41 10.77 -6.12 -0.90
C GLY A 41 10.08 -6.43 0.42
N LEU A 42 8.76 -6.51 0.38
CA LEU A 42 7.92 -6.96 1.48
C LEU A 42 6.93 -8.02 1.00
N GLN A 43 6.62 -8.98 1.88
CA GLN A 43 5.51 -9.90 1.68
C GLN A 43 4.31 -9.34 2.44
N TYR A 44 3.15 -9.35 1.78
CA TYR A 44 1.92 -8.78 2.29
C TYR A 44 0.77 -9.74 2.05
N THR A 45 0.03 -10.09 3.10
CA THR A 45 -1.14 -10.96 2.98
C THR A 45 -2.39 -10.26 3.48
N VAL A 46 -3.44 -10.26 2.65
CA VAL A 46 -4.76 -9.71 2.99
C VAL A 46 -5.88 -10.68 2.69
N SER A 47 -6.96 -10.59 3.46
CA SER A 47 -8.27 -11.11 3.07
C SER A 47 -9.20 -9.97 2.67
N VAL A 48 -9.87 -10.12 1.53
CA VAL A 48 -10.87 -9.19 1.03
C VAL A 48 -12.23 -9.88 1.10
N ALA A 49 -13.18 -9.25 1.81
CA ALA A 49 -14.55 -9.70 1.87
C ALA A 49 -15.25 -9.42 0.55
N LEU A 50 -16.04 -10.39 0.08
CA LEU A 50 -16.85 -10.25 -1.12
C LEU A 50 -18.31 -9.99 -0.75
N PRO A 51 -19.00 -9.04 -1.41
CA PRO A 51 -20.41 -8.76 -1.09
C PRO A 51 -21.30 -9.95 -1.50
N GLY A 52 -22.44 -10.10 -0.83
CA GLY A 52 -23.46 -11.09 -1.20
C GLY A 52 -23.20 -12.52 -0.69
N GLY A 53 -22.40 -12.68 0.36
CA GLY A 53 -22.16 -13.98 1.00
C GLY A 53 -21.18 -14.88 0.24
N PHE A 54 -20.46 -14.32 -0.72
CA PHE A 54 -19.36 -15.02 -1.38
C PHE A 54 -18.20 -15.22 -0.42
N GLN A 55 -17.48 -16.32 -0.58
CA GLN A 55 -16.32 -16.61 0.25
C GLN A 55 -15.24 -15.54 0.03
N ASP A 56 -14.71 -15.00 1.13
CA ASP A 56 -13.58 -14.09 1.16
C ASP A 56 -12.41 -14.60 0.31
N LYS A 57 -11.65 -13.66 -0.22
CA LYS A 57 -10.48 -13.94 -1.07
C LYS A 57 -9.22 -13.50 -0.39
N GLU A 58 -8.23 -14.38 -0.37
CA GLU A 58 -6.93 -14.06 0.16
C GLU A 58 -5.96 -13.69 -0.96
N PHE A 59 -5.14 -12.68 -0.72
CA PHE A 59 -4.10 -12.23 -1.63
C PHE A 59 -2.77 -12.21 -0.91
N GLU A 60 -1.86 -13.06 -1.36
CA GLU A 60 -0.45 -13.04 -0.97
C GLU A 60 0.33 -12.28 -2.05
N SER A 61 0.91 -11.15 -1.67
CA SER A 61 1.58 -10.24 -2.59
C SER A 61 3.03 -10.02 -2.18
N TRP A 62 3.89 -9.90 -3.18
CA TRP A 62 5.22 -9.31 -3.06
C TRP A 62 5.17 -7.87 -3.53
N LEU A 63 5.58 -6.97 -2.65
CA LEU A 63 5.61 -5.54 -2.88
C LEU A 63 7.05 -5.07 -2.96
N THR A 64 7.38 -4.30 -3.99
CA THR A 64 8.69 -3.66 -4.14
C THR A 64 8.53 -2.17 -4.30
N ARG A 65 9.59 -1.44 -3.97
CA ARG A 65 9.59 0.02 -4.04
C ARG A 65 10.87 0.57 -4.64
N GLU A 66 10.72 1.66 -5.36
CA GLU A 66 11.81 2.44 -5.93
C GLU A 66 11.55 3.93 -5.73
N LYS A 67 12.64 4.68 -5.55
CA LYS A 67 12.64 6.14 -5.55
C LYS A 67 13.60 6.58 -6.64
N THR A 68 13.11 7.42 -7.55
CA THR A 68 13.93 8.05 -8.59
C THR A 68 13.90 9.56 -8.42
N ILE A 69 14.96 10.24 -8.86
CA ILE A 69 15.06 11.70 -8.85
C ILE A 69 15.25 12.14 -10.30
N GLY A 70 14.30 12.92 -10.80
CA GLY A 70 14.37 13.48 -12.15
C GLY A 70 15.44 14.57 -12.27
N ARG A 71 15.76 14.98 -13.50
CA ARG A 71 16.75 16.04 -13.77
C ARG A 71 16.43 17.38 -13.10
N GLU A 72 15.17 17.63 -12.81
CA GLU A 72 14.68 18.83 -12.10
C GLU A 72 14.74 18.70 -10.57
N GLY A 73 15.36 17.63 -10.04
CA GLY A 73 15.46 17.37 -8.59
C GLY A 73 14.17 16.83 -7.95
N ARG A 74 13.09 16.66 -8.73
CA ARG A 74 11.80 16.15 -8.25
C ARG A 74 11.81 14.64 -8.06
N ARG A 75 11.20 14.17 -6.97
CA ARG A 75 11.16 12.75 -6.62
C ARG A 75 9.95 12.07 -7.27
N THR A 76 10.16 10.84 -7.71
CA THR A 76 9.10 9.91 -8.07
C THR A 76 9.26 8.66 -7.23
N PHE A 77 8.18 8.24 -6.59
CA PHE A 77 8.10 7.02 -5.82
C PHE A 77 7.26 6.01 -6.59
N ILE A 78 7.77 4.80 -6.72
CA ILE A 78 7.09 3.71 -7.43
C ILE A 78 6.96 2.56 -6.44
N ILE A 79 5.75 2.04 -6.33
CA ILE A 79 5.43 0.83 -5.56
C ILE A 79 4.84 -0.16 -6.56
N ALA A 80 5.48 -1.32 -6.71
CA ALA A 80 4.97 -2.38 -7.56
C ALA A 80 4.47 -3.54 -6.70
N ILE A 81 3.31 -4.09 -7.08
CA ILE A 81 2.68 -5.24 -6.46
C ILE A 81 2.69 -6.38 -7.46
N ALA A 82 3.17 -7.54 -7.05
CA ALA A 82 3.07 -8.78 -7.79
C ALA A 82 2.56 -9.90 -6.88
N PRO A 83 2.00 -10.99 -7.42
CA PRO A 83 1.67 -12.16 -6.63
C PRO A 83 2.92 -12.75 -5.97
N LEU A 84 2.80 -13.23 -4.72
CA LEU A 84 3.97 -13.72 -3.96
C LEU A 84 4.69 -14.87 -4.69
N GLU A 85 3.98 -15.71 -5.45
CA GLU A 85 4.58 -16.82 -6.21
C GLU A 85 5.56 -16.37 -7.31
N THR A 86 5.52 -15.08 -7.68
CA THR A 86 6.48 -14.49 -8.63
C THR A 86 7.83 -14.21 -7.97
N TYR A 87 7.86 -14.00 -6.65
CA TYR A 87 9.09 -13.84 -5.89
C TYR A 87 9.80 -15.19 -5.75
N LYS A 88 11.10 -15.25 -6.08
CA LYS A 88 11.89 -16.49 -6.06
C LYS A 88 12.65 -16.73 -4.76
N GLY A 89 12.56 -15.79 -3.82
CA GLY A 89 13.20 -15.86 -2.50
C GLY A 89 12.33 -16.55 -1.45
N THR A 90 12.58 -16.19 -0.19
CA THR A 90 11.87 -16.74 0.97
C THR A 90 10.40 -16.35 0.97
N HIS A 91 9.52 -17.32 1.19
CA HIS A 91 8.09 -17.12 1.42
C HIS A 91 7.77 -17.46 2.87
N HIS A 92 7.15 -16.52 3.58
CA HIS A 92 6.65 -16.77 4.94
C HIS A 92 5.23 -17.34 4.87
N GLU A 93 4.93 -18.33 5.68
CA GLU A 93 3.58 -18.89 5.73
C GLU A 93 2.70 -18.07 6.69
N VAL A 94 1.48 -17.77 6.25
CA VAL A 94 0.44 -17.16 7.10
C VAL A 94 -0.47 -18.27 7.61
N SER A 95 -0.65 -18.36 8.93
CA SER A 95 -1.51 -19.39 9.51
C SER A 95 -2.94 -19.29 8.99
N GLY A 96 -3.44 -20.36 8.39
CA GLY A 96 -4.81 -20.48 7.87
C GLY A 96 -5.06 -19.80 6.52
N ALA A 97 -4.02 -19.25 5.89
CA ALA A 97 -4.04 -18.71 4.53
C ALA A 97 -4.17 -19.80 3.47
N ASP A 98 -3.47 -20.91 3.69
CA ASP A 98 -3.51 -22.13 2.87
C ASP A 98 -4.92 -22.69 2.62
N LYS A 99 -5.84 -22.45 3.55
CA LYS A 99 -7.23 -22.93 3.50
C LYS A 99 -8.20 -21.93 2.85
N MET A 100 -7.72 -20.73 2.50
CA MET A 100 -8.53 -19.67 1.90
C MET A 100 -8.54 -19.81 0.38
N VAL A 101 -9.59 -19.28 -0.27
CA VAL A 101 -9.59 -19.19 -1.73
C VAL A 101 -8.69 -18.03 -2.13
N LYS A 102 -7.65 -18.32 -2.89
CA LYS A 102 -6.67 -17.32 -3.32
C LYS A 102 -7.17 -16.51 -4.52
N GLY A 103 -7.03 -15.20 -4.43
CA GLY A 103 -7.02 -14.29 -5.57
C GLY A 103 -5.59 -13.90 -5.93
N THR A 104 -5.43 -13.24 -7.07
CA THR A 104 -4.14 -12.69 -7.49
C THR A 104 -4.26 -11.20 -7.76
N SER A 105 -3.23 -10.44 -7.40
CA SER A 105 -3.17 -9.02 -7.71
C SER A 105 -1.82 -8.63 -8.30
N THR A 106 -1.85 -7.73 -9.27
CA THR A 106 -0.66 -7.10 -9.84
C THR A 106 -0.97 -5.64 -10.06
N GLY A 107 -0.05 -4.75 -9.72
CA GLY A 107 -0.30 -3.33 -9.87
C GLY A 107 0.91 -2.46 -9.64
N VAL A 108 0.71 -1.18 -9.88
CA VAL A 108 1.70 -0.14 -9.64
C VAL A 108 1.03 1.10 -9.06
N TYR A 109 1.70 1.71 -8.09
CA TYR A 109 1.35 3.01 -7.53
C TYR A 109 2.54 3.92 -7.79
N ILE A 110 2.30 5.02 -8.47
CA ILE A 110 3.31 6.01 -8.82
C ILE A 110 2.92 7.30 -8.14
N ILE A 111 3.82 7.89 -7.35
CA ILE A 111 3.64 9.19 -6.73
C ILE A 111 4.76 10.10 -7.21
N LYS A 112 4.39 11.15 -7.93
CA LYS A 112 5.33 12.07 -8.57
C LYS A 112 5.16 13.47 -7.99
N GLU A 113 6.26 14.05 -7.52
CA GLU A 113 6.27 15.45 -7.11
C GLU A 113 6.05 16.37 -8.32
N LEU A 114 5.07 17.27 -8.20
CA LEU A 114 4.82 18.35 -9.17
C LEU A 114 5.38 19.68 -8.66
N THR A 115 5.25 19.93 -7.36
CA THR A 115 5.82 21.09 -6.65
C THR A 115 6.27 20.63 -5.26
N GLU A 116 6.76 21.54 -4.42
CA GLU A 116 7.09 21.23 -3.02
C GLU A 116 5.91 20.65 -2.24
N ASN A 117 4.68 20.98 -2.65
CA ASN A 117 3.48 20.71 -1.87
C ASN A 117 2.41 19.91 -2.62
N THR A 118 2.63 19.65 -3.89
CA THR A 118 1.66 18.98 -4.76
C THR A 118 2.30 17.78 -5.40
N CYS A 119 1.58 16.67 -5.39
CA CYS A 119 1.97 15.47 -6.11
C CYS A 119 0.84 15.02 -7.05
N GLU A 120 1.25 14.35 -8.10
CA GLU A 120 0.38 13.48 -8.88
C GLU A 120 0.53 12.08 -8.32
N TRP A 121 -0.57 11.36 -8.17
CA TRP A 121 -0.52 9.94 -7.85
C TRP A 121 -1.33 9.17 -8.89
N THR A 122 -0.80 8.03 -9.30
CA THR A 122 -1.42 7.13 -10.26
C THR A 122 -1.45 5.75 -9.62
N TRP A 123 -2.62 5.13 -9.59
CA TRP A 123 -2.80 3.76 -9.17
C TRP A 123 -3.43 2.96 -10.31
N ALA A 124 -2.73 1.92 -10.75
CA ALA A 124 -3.24 0.96 -11.70
C ALA A 124 -3.04 -0.44 -11.12
N GLN A 125 -4.13 -1.18 -10.94
CA GLN A 125 -4.08 -2.52 -10.38
C GLN A 125 -5.09 -3.43 -11.08
N GLN A 126 -4.64 -4.65 -11.35
CA GLN A 126 -5.45 -5.75 -11.79
C GLN A 126 -5.67 -6.68 -10.60
N ILE A 127 -6.92 -7.05 -10.37
CA ILE A 127 -7.33 -7.99 -9.34
C ILE A 127 -8.12 -9.11 -10.01
N ASP A 128 -7.72 -10.35 -9.77
CA ASP A 128 -8.44 -11.54 -10.17
C ASP A 128 -8.88 -12.29 -8.92
N PHE A 129 -10.18 -12.19 -8.61
CA PHE A 129 -10.82 -12.88 -7.49
C PHE A 129 -11.09 -14.37 -7.77
N LYS A 130 -10.71 -14.88 -8.95
CA LYS A 130 -10.95 -16.28 -9.40
C LYS A 130 -12.43 -16.69 -9.37
N ILE A 131 -13.31 -15.72 -9.59
CA ILE A 131 -14.77 -15.92 -9.70
C ILE A 131 -15.32 -15.07 -10.83
N SER A 132 -16.50 -15.43 -11.33
CA SER A 132 -17.27 -14.55 -12.21
C SER A 132 -17.85 -13.39 -11.39
N LEU A 133 -17.42 -12.18 -11.69
CA LEU A 133 -17.92 -10.98 -11.02
C LEU A 133 -19.30 -10.60 -11.57
N THR A 134 -20.24 -10.35 -10.67
CA THR A 134 -21.56 -9.80 -11.02
C THR A 134 -21.47 -8.28 -11.21
N ALA A 135 -22.41 -7.69 -11.94
CA ALA A 135 -22.47 -6.23 -12.09
C ALA A 135 -22.53 -5.49 -10.73
N ASN A 136 -23.25 -6.06 -9.75
CA ASN A 136 -23.36 -5.50 -8.40
C ASN A 136 -22.02 -5.54 -7.64
N MET A 137 -21.21 -6.59 -7.83
CA MET A 137 -19.87 -6.65 -7.26
C MET A 137 -18.94 -5.60 -7.89
N LEU A 138 -18.99 -5.45 -9.21
CA LEU A 138 -18.21 -4.44 -9.92
C LEU A 138 -18.57 -3.03 -9.44
N ASP A 139 -19.86 -2.73 -9.30
CA ASP A 139 -20.35 -1.46 -8.77
C ASP A 139 -19.90 -1.23 -7.31
N PHE A 140 -19.97 -2.26 -6.46
CA PHE A 140 -19.47 -2.20 -5.09
C PHE A 140 -17.98 -1.84 -5.04
N PHE A 141 -17.13 -2.56 -5.77
CA PHE A 141 -15.69 -2.29 -5.79
C PHE A 141 -15.37 -0.92 -6.40
N ALA A 142 -16.06 -0.51 -7.47
CA ALA A 142 -15.87 0.80 -8.06
C ALA A 142 -16.15 1.92 -7.04
N LYS A 143 -17.25 1.81 -6.28
CA LYS A 143 -17.60 2.77 -5.23
C LYS A 143 -16.58 2.81 -4.11
N GLN A 144 -16.13 1.64 -3.63
CA GLN A 144 -15.10 1.54 -2.59
C GLN A 144 -13.78 2.19 -3.03
N ASN A 145 -13.31 1.91 -4.25
CA ASN A 145 -12.08 2.49 -4.77
C ASN A 145 -12.18 4.01 -4.96
N LEU A 146 -13.32 4.52 -5.44
CA LEU A 146 -13.56 5.96 -5.56
C LEU A 146 -13.63 6.65 -4.20
N ALA A 147 -14.34 6.05 -3.23
CA ALA A 147 -14.43 6.58 -1.87
C ALA A 147 -13.03 6.67 -1.22
N TRP A 148 -12.18 5.66 -1.39
CA TRP A 148 -10.81 5.70 -0.89
C TRP A 148 -9.97 6.81 -1.54
N ALA A 149 -10.13 7.03 -2.84
CA ALA A 149 -9.46 8.14 -3.54
C ALA A 149 -9.92 9.50 -2.99
N ASP A 150 -11.23 9.67 -2.73
CA ASP A 150 -11.79 10.88 -2.12
C ASP A 150 -11.31 11.05 -0.66
N GLU A 151 -11.24 9.98 0.12
CA GLU A 151 -10.73 9.98 1.50
C GLU A 151 -9.26 10.37 1.55
N LEU A 152 -8.42 9.82 0.66
CA LEU A 152 -7.05 10.25 0.51
C LEU A 152 -6.98 11.72 0.10
N GLN A 153 -7.80 12.14 -0.85
CA GLN A 153 -7.82 13.54 -1.24
C GLN A 153 -8.18 14.43 -0.06
N GLU A 154 -9.24 14.15 0.69
CA GLU A 154 -9.67 14.92 1.86
C GLU A 154 -8.65 14.89 3.01
N LYS A 155 -8.07 13.72 3.31
CA LYS A 155 -7.02 13.56 4.35
C LYS A 155 -5.78 14.41 4.05
N PHE A 156 -5.42 14.53 2.77
CA PHE A 156 -4.27 15.32 2.32
C PHE A 156 -4.67 16.73 1.86
N ARG A 157 -5.97 17.03 1.77
CA ARG A 157 -6.49 18.37 1.47
C ARG A 157 -6.14 19.26 2.65
N ARG A 158 -5.43 20.34 2.35
CA ARG A 158 -4.83 21.22 3.37
C ARG A 158 -5.88 21.80 4.32
N ASN A 159 -5.80 21.38 5.58
CA ASN A 159 -6.23 22.16 6.74
C ASN A 159 -4.99 22.33 7.64
N GLY A 160 -4.52 23.57 7.80
CA GLY A 160 -3.19 23.89 8.33
C GLY A 160 -2.86 23.30 9.71
N LYS A 161 -1.56 23.11 9.98
CA LYS A 161 -0.89 22.68 11.22
C LYS A 161 -1.21 21.27 11.74
N GLU A 162 -2.45 20.80 11.64
CA GLU A 162 -2.89 19.53 12.24
C GLU A 162 -2.40 18.31 11.44
N VAL A 163 -2.58 18.35 10.12
CA VAL A 163 -2.06 17.33 9.18
C VAL A 163 -0.52 17.23 9.25
N ASP A 164 0.15 18.36 9.49
CA ASP A 164 1.61 18.42 9.56
C ASP A 164 2.16 17.80 10.85
N GLY A 165 1.47 18.00 11.99
CA GLY A 165 1.91 17.52 13.30
C GLY A 165 1.85 15.99 13.44
N GLU A 166 0.72 15.39 13.08
CA GLU A 166 0.52 13.94 13.18
C GLU A 166 1.47 13.16 12.27
N ARG A 167 1.70 13.67 11.06
CA ARG A 167 2.55 13.03 10.06
C ARG A 167 4.03 13.12 10.37
N VAL A 168 4.49 14.26 10.88
CA VAL A 168 5.89 14.41 11.31
C VAL A 168 6.19 13.47 12.47
N ALA A 169 5.26 13.28 13.40
CA ALA A 169 5.43 12.33 14.50
C ALA A 169 5.47 10.86 14.02
N ALA A 170 4.56 10.46 13.12
CA ALA A 170 4.52 9.12 12.56
C ALA A 170 5.75 8.80 11.69
N LEU A 171 6.18 9.74 10.85
CA LEU A 171 7.38 9.63 10.02
C LEU A 171 8.65 9.60 10.89
N ALA A 172 8.74 10.47 11.91
CA ALA A 172 9.90 10.51 12.81
C ALA A 172 10.04 9.21 13.61
N GLY A 173 8.94 8.64 14.11
CA GLY A 173 8.96 7.35 14.81
C GLY A 173 9.51 6.23 13.93
N LYS A 174 9.03 6.11 12.69
CA LYS A 174 9.51 5.09 11.75
C LYS A 174 10.92 5.37 11.23
N MET A 175 11.31 6.64 11.05
CA MET A 175 12.70 6.99 10.69
C MET A 175 13.68 6.68 11.83
N ILE A 176 13.24 6.73 13.09
CA ILE A 176 14.04 6.31 14.26
C ILE A 176 14.18 4.78 14.27
N ASP A 177 13.09 4.05 14.02
CA ASP A 177 13.14 2.58 13.87
C ASP A 177 14.01 2.16 12.67
N TRP A 178 13.95 2.92 11.58
CA TRP A 178 14.81 2.71 10.42
C TRP A 178 16.25 3.17 10.64
N ARG A 179 16.58 4.03 11.62
CA ARG A 179 17.98 4.42 11.91
C ARG A 179 18.82 3.29 12.51
N GLY A 180 18.22 2.17 12.90
CA GLY A 180 18.93 0.92 13.18
C GLY A 180 19.46 0.22 11.90
N GLU A 181 18.90 0.53 10.74
CA GLU A 181 19.34 0.09 9.42
C GLU A 181 19.77 1.31 8.61
N LYS A 182 21.09 1.57 8.49
CA LYS A 182 21.66 2.71 7.74
C LYS A 182 20.83 3.11 6.50
N LEU A 183 20.02 4.15 6.65
CA LEU A 183 19.26 4.74 5.55
C LEU A 183 20.20 5.61 4.72
N MET A 184 20.58 5.08 3.56
CA MET A 184 20.63 5.81 2.29
C MET A 184 21.40 7.16 2.35
N GLU A 185 22.71 7.07 2.56
CA GLU A 185 23.70 7.90 1.85
C GLU A 185 23.94 7.17 0.50
N ASP A 186 23.85 7.75 -0.69
CA ASP A 186 23.93 9.14 -1.17
C ASP A 186 22.79 9.52 -2.13
#